data_AF-A0A1B6G3Z5-F1
#
_entry.id   AF-A0A1B6G3Z5-F1
#
_cell.length_a   1.000
_cell.length_b   1.000
_cell.length_c   1.000
_cell.angle_alpha   90.00
_cell.angle_beta   90.00
_cell.angle_gamma   90.00
#
_symmetry.space_group_name_H-M   'P 1'
#
loop_
_entity.id
_entity.type
_entity.pdbx_description
1 polymer ?
#
loop_
_entity_poly.entity_id
_entity_poly.type
_entity_poly.pdbx_seq_one_letter_code
_entity_poly.pdbx_strand_id
1 'polypeptide(L)'
;HPEHIKGLILLGDIYINNIKDLDSAEMCYKRILELDPNHVQGMHNLCVVQVERGKLLEAEKCLKQTQILAPNEDYIKKHLTIVQNRIKKLKSSATVEEPKTKLIEENVEKTENYLASKVKKPVIKQVTEKHYSTSSRLMNR
;
A
#
# COMPACT_ATOMS: atom_id res chain seq x y z
N HIS A 1 -22.58 -22.26 -27.46
CA HIS A 1 -23.14 -21.67 -26.23
C HIS A 1 -22.09 -20.78 -25.57
N PRO A 2 -22.39 -19.47 -25.39
CA PRO A 2 -21.45 -18.47 -24.83
C PRO A 2 -21.15 -18.62 -23.33
N GLU A 3 -21.81 -19.54 -22.62
CA GLU A 3 -21.56 -19.84 -21.19
C GLU A 3 -20.73 -21.11 -20.97
N HIS A 4 -19.85 -21.45 -21.91
CA HIS A 4 -18.96 -22.58 -21.72
C HIS A 4 -17.74 -22.16 -20.89
N ILE A 5 -17.48 -22.84 -19.78
CA ILE A 5 -16.36 -22.55 -18.86
C ILE A 5 -15.04 -22.36 -19.61
N LYS A 6 -14.74 -23.20 -20.61
CA LYS A 6 -13.51 -23.06 -21.42
C LYS A 6 -13.42 -21.72 -22.15
N GLY A 7 -14.54 -21.18 -22.63
CA GLY A 7 -14.58 -19.86 -23.27
C GLY A 7 -14.31 -18.74 -22.27
N LEU A 8 -14.86 -18.84 -21.06
CA LEU A 8 -14.58 -17.89 -19.97
C LEU A 8 -13.12 -17.94 -19.52
N ILE A 9 -12.50 -19.14 -19.48
CA ILE A 9 -11.06 -19.29 -19.22
C ILE A 9 -10.26 -18.54 -20.28
N LEU A 10 -10.48 -18.84 -21.56
CA LEU A 10 -9.74 -18.21 -22.66
C LEU A 10 -9.90 -16.70 -22.66
N LEU A 11 -11.12 -16.20 -22.43
CA LEU A 11 -11.39 -14.76 -22.38
C LEU A 11 -10.69 -14.11 -21.17
N GLY A 12 -10.74 -14.72 -19.99
CA GLY A 12 -10.01 -14.27 -18.82
C GLY A 12 -8.50 -14.23 -19.05
N ASP A 13 -7.96 -15.25 -19.72
CA ASP A 13 -6.54 -15.34 -20.05
C ASP A 13 -6.10 -14.24 -21.04
N ILE A 14 -6.95 -13.86 -21.98
CA ILE A 14 -6.71 -12.72 -22.88
C ILE A 14 -6.71 -11.41 -22.09
N TYR A 15 -7.69 -11.23 -21.19
CA TYR A 15 -7.76 -10.02 -20.37
C TYR A 15 -6.53 -9.85 -19.48
N ILE A 16 -6.08 -10.91 -18.82
CA ILE A 16 -4.94 -10.84 -17.90
C ILE A 16 -3.58 -10.77 -18.63
N ASN A 17 -3.40 -11.46 -19.75
CA ASN A 17 -2.10 -11.57 -20.41
C ASN A 17 -1.89 -10.51 -21.50
N ASN A 18 -2.92 -10.20 -22.27
CA ASN A 18 -2.81 -9.34 -23.46
C ASN A 18 -3.32 -7.92 -23.21
N ILE A 19 -4.50 -7.79 -22.62
CA ILE A 19 -5.16 -6.49 -22.41
C ILE A 19 -4.68 -5.83 -21.12
N LYS A 20 -4.26 -6.63 -20.13
CA LYS A 20 -3.92 -6.20 -18.76
C LYS A 20 -5.10 -5.57 -18.01
N ASP A 21 -6.31 -5.94 -18.39
CA ASP A 21 -7.53 -5.59 -17.67
C ASP A 21 -7.83 -6.66 -16.62
N LEU A 22 -7.36 -6.39 -15.40
CA LEU A 22 -7.49 -7.32 -14.28
C LEU A 22 -8.91 -7.39 -13.71
N ASP A 23 -9.77 -6.40 -13.98
CA ASP A 23 -11.16 -6.40 -13.53
C ASP A 23 -12.00 -7.29 -14.43
N SER A 24 -11.85 -7.16 -15.75
CA SER A 24 -12.51 -8.04 -16.72
C SER A 24 -12.06 -9.50 -16.58
N ALA A 25 -10.77 -9.75 -16.31
CA ALA A 25 -10.27 -11.09 -15.99
C ALA A 25 -10.94 -11.66 -14.72
N GLU A 26 -11.04 -10.87 -13.65
CA GLU A 26 -11.70 -11.27 -12.41
C GLU A 26 -13.18 -11.63 -12.65
N MET A 27 -13.89 -10.83 -13.45
CA MET A 27 -15.28 -11.10 -13.81
C MET A 27 -15.44 -12.43 -14.54
N CYS A 28 -14.55 -12.74 -15.50
CA CYS A 28 -14.58 -14.01 -16.22
C CYS A 28 -14.43 -15.19 -15.26
N TYR A 29 -13.45 -15.15 -14.35
CA TYR A 29 -13.19 -16.24 -13.42
C TYR A 29 -14.25 -16.34 -12.31
N LYS A 30 -14.84 -15.23 -11.86
CA LYS A 30 -16.01 -15.25 -10.97
C LYS A 30 -17.20 -15.92 -11.64
N ARG A 31 -17.46 -15.62 -12.92
CA ARG A 31 -18.54 -16.28 -13.67
C ARG A 31 -18.34 -17.79 -13.77
N ILE A 32 -17.10 -18.26 -13.89
CA ILE A 32 -16.80 -19.70 -13.81
C ILE A 32 -17.26 -20.28 -12.46
N LEU A 33 -16.97 -19.61 -11.34
CA LEU A 33 -17.36 -20.09 -10.02
C LEU A 33 -18.85 -19.95 -9.72
N GLU A 34 -19.56 -19.05 -10.41
CA GLU A 34 -21.03 -19.02 -10.37
C GLU A 34 -21.64 -20.22 -11.08
N LEU A 35 -21.01 -20.70 -12.16
CA LEU A 35 -21.46 -21.85 -12.94
C LEU A 35 -21.04 -23.18 -12.29
N ASP A 36 -19.82 -23.24 -11.75
CA ASP A 36 -19.25 -24.37 -11.04
C ASP A 36 -18.44 -23.87 -9.83
N PRO A 37 -19.07 -23.81 -8.64
CA PRO A 37 -18.41 -23.36 -7.41
C PRO A 37 -17.19 -24.17 -7.00
N ASN A 38 -17.03 -25.40 -7.50
CA ASN A 38 -15.91 -26.29 -7.17
C ASN A 38 -14.82 -26.30 -8.27
N HIS A 39 -14.92 -25.40 -9.26
CA HIS A 39 -13.97 -25.35 -10.37
C HIS A 39 -12.59 -24.87 -9.93
N VAL A 40 -11.67 -25.81 -9.65
CA VAL A 40 -10.36 -25.53 -9.05
C VAL A 40 -9.52 -24.54 -9.88
N GLN A 41 -9.49 -24.71 -11.20
CA GLN A 41 -8.75 -23.79 -12.08
C GLN A 41 -9.35 -22.37 -12.06
N GLY A 42 -10.66 -22.24 -11.84
CA GLY A 42 -11.33 -20.93 -11.72
C GLY A 42 -10.92 -20.22 -10.43
N MET A 43 -10.88 -20.95 -9.32
CA MET A 43 -10.38 -20.45 -8.03
C MET A 43 -8.91 -20.05 -8.12
N HIS A 44 -8.07 -20.89 -8.74
CA HIS A 44 -6.65 -20.60 -8.95
C HIS A 44 -6.45 -19.34 -9.78
N ASN A 45 -7.19 -19.19 -10.89
CA ASN A 45 -7.10 -18.02 -11.75
C ASN A 45 -7.52 -16.73 -11.03
N LEU A 46 -8.49 -16.77 -10.11
CA LEU A 46 -8.77 -15.62 -9.23
C LEU A 46 -7.60 -15.30 -8.29
N CYS A 47 -6.88 -16.31 -7.80
CA CYS A 47 -5.66 -16.05 -7.03
C CYS A 47 -4.56 -15.42 -7.90
N VAL A 48 -4.43 -15.83 -9.17
CA VAL A 48 -3.49 -15.22 -10.14
C VAL A 48 -3.81 -13.74 -10.32
N VAL A 49 -5.09 -13.35 -10.42
CA VAL A 49 -5.48 -11.93 -10.49
C VAL A 49 -4.92 -11.14 -9.30
N GLN A 50 -4.94 -11.69 -8.09
CA GLN A 50 -4.36 -11.02 -6.91
C GLN A 50 -2.82 -10.92 -6.99
N VAL A 51 -2.15 -11.91 -7.60
CA VAL A 51 -0.70 -11.84 -7.87
C VAL A 51 -0.38 -10.70 -8.84
N GLU A 52 -1.15 -10.59 -9.92
CA GLU A 52 -0.98 -9.53 -10.92
C GLU A 52 -1.28 -8.13 -10.35
N ARG A 53 -2.22 -8.03 -9.41
CA ARG A 53 -2.49 -6.79 -8.64
C ARG A 53 -1.39 -6.44 -7.63
N GLY A 54 -0.38 -7.29 -7.47
CA GLY A 54 0.69 -7.11 -6.47
C GLY A 54 0.26 -7.42 -5.03
N LYS A 55 -0.96 -7.91 -4.82
CA LYS A 55 -1.52 -8.24 -3.50
C LYS A 55 -1.07 -9.64 -3.05
N LEU A 56 0.24 -9.81 -2.88
CA LEU A 56 0.84 -11.13 -2.68
C LEU A 56 0.36 -11.86 -1.42
N LEU A 57 0.08 -11.14 -0.33
CA LEU A 57 -0.43 -11.75 0.91
C LEU A 57 -1.86 -12.28 0.72
N GLU A 58 -2.70 -11.55 -0.02
CA GLU A 58 -4.06 -12.00 -0.38
C GLU A 58 -3.98 -13.21 -1.32
N ALA A 59 -3.09 -13.17 -2.31
CA ALA A 59 -2.84 -14.29 -3.21
C ALA A 59 -2.36 -15.54 -2.47
N GLU A 60 -1.47 -15.42 -1.48
CA GLU A 60 -1.01 -16.53 -0.65
C GLU A 60 -2.18 -17.16 0.12
N LYS A 61 -3.03 -16.33 0.75
CA LYS A 61 -4.22 -16.81 1.47
C LYS A 61 -5.17 -17.54 0.52
N CYS A 62 -5.43 -16.96 -0.65
CA CYS A 62 -6.27 -17.55 -1.69
C CYS A 62 -5.72 -18.92 -2.13
N LEU A 63 -4.43 -19.02 -2.46
CA LEU A 63 -3.81 -20.27 -2.91
C LEU A 63 -3.80 -21.35 -1.81
N LYS A 64 -3.62 -20.97 -0.53
CA LYS A 64 -3.76 -21.91 0.60
C LYS A 64 -5.17 -22.47 0.70
N GLN A 65 -6.20 -21.65 0.53
CA GLN A 65 -7.59 -22.10 0.54
C GLN A 65 -7.86 -23.05 -0.63
N THR A 66 -7.43 -22.69 -1.84
CA THR A 66 -7.56 -23.56 -3.03
C THR A 66 -6.83 -24.88 -2.84
N GLN A 67 -5.64 -24.89 -2.21
CA GLN A 67 -4.89 -26.12 -1.91
C GLN A 67 -5.64 -27.03 -0.92
N ILE A 68 -6.30 -26.47 0.09
CA ILE A 68 -7.09 -27.26 1.05
C ILE A 68 -8.26 -27.95 0.33
N LEU A 69 -8.91 -27.26 -0.60
CA LEU A 69 -10.02 -27.80 -1.38
C LEU A 69 -9.57 -28.81 -2.45
N ALA A 70 -8.38 -28.60 -3.02
CA ALA A 70 -7.82 -29.43 -4.08
C ALA A 70 -6.37 -29.87 -3.74
N PRO A 71 -6.20 -30.77 -2.75
CA PRO A 71 -4.88 -31.13 -2.22
C PRO A 71 -4.00 -31.89 -3.22
N ASN A 72 -4.60 -32.48 -4.25
CA ASN A 72 -3.91 -33.28 -5.27
C ASN A 72 -3.45 -32.46 -6.49
N GLU A 73 -3.72 -31.15 -6.52
CA GLU A 73 -3.39 -30.30 -7.65
C GLU A 73 -2.00 -29.66 -7.50
N ASP A 74 -0.98 -30.33 -8.05
CA ASP A 74 0.42 -29.94 -7.94
C ASP A 74 0.71 -28.51 -8.43
N TYR A 75 -0.03 -28.04 -9.44
CA TYR A 75 0.17 -26.69 -9.97
C TYR A 75 -0.19 -25.60 -8.96
N ILE A 76 -1.16 -25.85 -8.06
CA ILE A 76 -1.52 -24.95 -6.96
C ILE A 76 -0.37 -24.84 -5.97
N LYS A 77 0.19 -25.98 -5.55
CA LYS A 77 1.33 -26.03 -4.61
C LYS A 77 2.56 -25.33 -5.18
N LYS A 78 2.85 -25.54 -6.47
CA LYS A 78 3.93 -24.85 -7.18
C LYS A 78 3.70 -23.34 -7.20
N HIS A 79 2.49 -22.88 -7.53
CA HIS A 79 2.19 -21.45 -7.56
C HIS A 79 2.27 -20.82 -6.16
N LEU A 80 1.76 -21.49 -5.12
CA LEU A 80 1.88 -21.04 -3.73
C LEU A 80 3.36 -20.85 -3.32
N THR A 81 4.22 -21.80 -3.69
CA THR A 81 5.67 -21.72 -3.41
C THR A 81 6.30 -20.50 -4.09
N ILE A 82 5.95 -20.20 -5.34
CA ILE A 82 6.42 -19.03 -6.07
C ILE A 82 6.01 -17.73 -5.34
N VAL A 83 4.73 -17.63 -4.96
CA VAL A 83 4.20 -16.46 -4.24
C VAL A 83 4.89 -16.27 -2.89
N GLN A 84 5.09 -17.34 -2.13
CA GLN A 84 5.80 -17.31 -0.84
C GLN A 84 7.25 -16.86 -0.98
N ASN A 85 7.96 -17.35 -1.99
CA ASN A 85 9.33 -16.92 -2.27
C ASN A 85 9.39 -15.42 -2.63
N ARG A 86 8.42 -14.93 -3.41
CA ARG A 86 8.32 -13.50 -3.75
C ARG A 86 8.07 -12.66 -2.49
N ILE A 87 7.17 -13.08 -1.60
CA ILE A 87 6.92 -12.40 -0.31
C ILE A 87 8.20 -12.37 0.54
N LYS A 88 8.89 -13.51 0.67
CA LYS A 88 10.13 -13.61 1.45
C LYS A 88 11.21 -12.65 0.92
N LYS A 89 11.41 -12.61 -0.40
CA LYS A 89 12.37 -11.72 -1.05
C LYS A 89 12.07 -10.24 -0.81
N LEU A 90 10.79 -9.85 -0.87
CA LEU A 90 10.38 -8.47 -0.60
C LEU A 90 10.60 -8.09 0.86
N LYS A 91 10.29 -9.00 1.80
CA LYS A 91 10.56 -8.77 3.23
C LYS A 91 12.05 -8.61 3.52
N SER A 92 12.91 -9.47 2.95
CA SER A 92 14.36 -9.33 3.13
C SER A 92 14.93 -8.05 2.51
N SER A 93 14.32 -7.55 1.42
CA SER A 93 14.70 -6.27 0.83
C SER A 93 14.28 -5.07 1.70
N ALA A 94 13.10 -5.16 2.32
CA ALA A 94 12.58 -4.11 3.20
C ALA A 94 13.34 -4.02 4.53
N THR A 95 13.92 -5.12 5.03
CA THR A 95 14.72 -5.13 6.27
C THR A 95 16.14 -4.61 6.10
N VAL A 96 16.60 -4.28 4.88
CA VAL A 96 17.93 -3.71 4.63
C VAL A 96 17.90 -2.17 4.54
N GLU A 97 16.71 -1.56 4.51
CA GLU A 97 16.54 -0.11 4.61
C GLU A 97 16.29 0.33 6.06
N GLU A 98 17.30 0.18 6.93
CA GLU A 98 17.31 0.94 8.20
C GLU A 98 17.60 2.43 7.92
N PRO A 99 17.04 3.35 8.74
CA PRO A 99 17.09 4.77 8.44
C PRO A 99 18.54 5.25 8.45
N LYS A 100 18.95 5.97 7.39
CA LYS A 100 20.10 6.87 7.47
C LYS A 100 19.74 7.99 8.45
N THR A 101 19.77 7.70 9.76
CA THR A 101 19.99 8.72 10.77
C THR A 101 21.34 9.34 10.43
N LYS A 102 21.28 10.51 9.77
CA LYS A 102 22.39 11.46 9.77
C LYS A 102 22.67 11.77 11.23
N LEU A 103 23.63 11.04 11.80
CA LEU A 103 24.34 11.48 12.98
C LEU A 103 24.97 12.82 12.62
N ILE A 104 24.49 13.82 13.34
CA ILE A 104 25.04 15.16 13.41
C ILE A 104 26.39 14.99 14.11
N GLU A 105 27.48 15.21 13.40
CA GLU A 105 28.75 15.59 14.00
C GLU A 105 29.18 16.93 13.39
N GLU A 106 29.04 17.95 14.24
CA GLU A 106 29.96 19.06 14.43
C GLU A 106 30.46 19.84 13.20
N ASN A 107 29.87 21.02 13.03
CA ASN A 107 30.63 22.25 12.79
C ASN A 107 29.89 23.40 13.48
N VAL A 108 29.99 23.46 14.81
CA VAL A 108 29.70 24.66 15.60
C VAL A 108 30.95 25.53 15.54
N GLU A 109 31.15 26.22 14.43
CA GLU A 109 32.02 27.39 14.38
C GLU A 109 31.69 28.18 13.11
N LYS A 110 31.49 29.49 13.26
CA LYS A 110 31.11 30.49 12.25
C LYS A 110 29.61 30.71 12.03
N THR A 111 28.93 31.27 13.02
CA THR A 111 27.80 32.20 12.76
C THR A 111 27.63 33.32 13.81
N GLU A 112 28.65 33.63 14.62
CA GLU A 112 28.57 34.74 15.59
C GLU A 112 28.83 36.15 15.00
N ASN A 113 29.01 36.32 13.68
CA ASN A 113 29.55 37.58 13.16
C ASN A 113 28.73 38.34 12.11
N TYR A 114 27.39 38.23 12.10
CA TYR A 114 26.59 39.03 11.13
C TYR A 114 25.39 39.82 11.69
N LEU A 115 25.06 39.77 12.98
CA LEU A 115 23.96 40.59 13.54
C LEU A 115 24.35 41.52 14.70
N ALA A 116 25.64 41.59 15.09
CA ALA A 116 26.09 42.41 16.22
C ALA A 116 26.63 43.81 15.85
N SER A 117 26.53 44.26 14.59
CA SER A 117 27.13 45.54 14.16
C SER A 117 26.14 46.51 13.51
N LYS A 118 24.95 46.72 14.10
CA LYS A 118 24.14 47.93 13.83
C LYS A 118 23.09 48.21 14.92
N VAL A 119 23.55 48.40 16.16
CA VAL A 119 22.80 49.19 17.16
C VAL A 119 23.70 50.30 17.68
N LYS A 120 23.57 51.49 17.10
CA LYS A 120 23.80 52.75 17.81
C LYS A 120 22.50 53.11 18.53
N LYS A 121 22.48 53.05 19.86
CA LYS A 121 21.52 53.79 20.74
C LYS A 121 21.74 55.31 20.53
N PRO A 122 20.89 56.24 21.01
CA PRO A 122 19.76 56.14 21.97
C PRO A 122 18.46 56.84 21.45
N VAL A 123 17.33 56.91 22.16
CA VAL A 123 16.94 57.99 23.10
C VAL A 123 15.61 57.61 23.79
N ILE A 124 15.55 57.93 25.09
CA ILE A 124 14.42 57.82 26.02
C ILE A 124 13.30 58.79 25.63
N LYS A 125 12.02 58.38 25.72
CA LYS A 125 10.90 59.25 26.13
C LYS A 125 9.78 58.41 26.77
N GLN A 126 9.34 58.91 27.90
CA GLN A 126 8.34 58.35 28.83
C GLN A 126 6.89 58.57 28.34
N VAL A 127 5.95 57.93 29.06
CA VAL A 127 4.65 58.45 29.57
C VAL A 127 3.35 57.75 29.11
N THR A 128 2.67 57.25 30.16
CA THR A 128 1.23 56.98 30.43
C THR A 128 0.44 55.85 29.78
N GLU A 129 0.15 54.85 30.62
CA GLU A 129 -1.17 54.38 31.07
C GLU A 129 -2.43 54.81 30.28
N LYS A 130 -3.30 53.82 30.02
CA LYS A 130 -4.69 53.87 30.50
C LYS A 130 -5.32 52.48 30.58
N HIS A 131 -5.91 52.22 31.75
CA HIS A 131 -6.82 51.14 32.10
C HIS A 131 -8.08 51.07 31.24
N TYR A 132 -8.73 49.90 31.24
CA TYR A 132 -10.17 49.59 31.42
C TYR A 132 -10.36 48.14 30.95
N SER A 133 -10.18 47.14 31.80
CA SER A 133 -11.18 46.51 32.70
C SER A 133 -12.41 45.94 31.98
N THR A 134 -12.75 44.70 32.39
CA THR A 134 -14.10 44.11 32.50
C THR A 134 -14.87 43.84 31.20
N SER A 135 -15.65 42.78 31.04
CA SER A 135 -15.92 41.56 31.80
C SER A 135 -16.82 40.70 30.89
N SER A 136 -16.67 39.39 31.00
CA SER A 136 -17.73 38.36 30.97
C SER A 136 -18.90 38.49 29.96
N ARG A 137 -19.14 37.44 29.18
CA ARG A 137 -20.17 36.39 29.45
C ARG A 137 -20.51 35.58 28.19
N LEU A 138 -20.53 34.26 28.41
CA LEU A 138 -21.55 33.26 28.05
C LEU A 138 -21.99 33.15 26.58
N MET A 139 -21.74 32.01 25.92
CA MET A 139 -22.58 30.79 25.90
C MET A 139 -23.82 30.88 25.00
N ASN A 140 -24.03 29.80 24.24
CA ASN A 140 -25.14 29.44 23.34
C ASN A 140 -25.02 30.03 21.91
N ARG A 141 -25.17 29.25 20.84
CA ARG A 141 -25.98 28.03 20.63
C ARG A 141 -25.27 27.01 19.76
#